data_AF-A0A843F4F7-F1
#
_entry.id   AF-A0A843F4F7-F1
#
_cell.length_a   1.000
_cell.length_b   1.000
_cell.length_c   1.000
_cell.angle_alpha   90.00
_cell.angle_beta   90.00
_cell.angle_gamma   90.00
#
_symmetry.space_group_name_H-M   'P 1'
#
loop_
_entity.id
_entity.type
_entity.pdbx_description
1 polymer ?
#
loop_
_entity_poly.entity_id
_entity_poly.type
_entity_poly.pdbx_seq_one_letter_code
_entity_poly.pdbx_strand_id
1 'polypeptide(L)'
;MVKFCSNCGNQLNDESKFCAKCGTRVDDVGGQPGTQQNVNAGVFCGKCGALVPLGNTVCTSCGASLNQDSHKTAIVLGYICAFLFHIVGIIFGIYLLTRDNPDVKKHGAIIIAISVVMVVVSFFIITYVAYVGSMSRYSYYYY
;
A
#
# COMPACT_ATOMS: atom_id res chain seq x y z
N MET A 1 -38.92 21.20 27.26
CA MET A 1 -37.79 22.17 27.37
C MET A 1 -37.22 22.33 25.99
N VAL A 2 -37.01 23.54 25.49
CA VAL A 2 -36.46 23.69 24.14
C VAL A 2 -34.97 23.37 24.14
N LYS A 3 -34.56 22.36 23.35
CA LYS A 3 -33.16 21.97 23.20
C LYS A 3 -32.56 22.73 22.01
N PHE A 4 -31.29 23.09 22.11
CA PHE A 4 -30.57 23.74 21.03
C PHE A 4 -29.43 22.84 20.55
N CYS A 5 -29.15 22.89 19.24
CA CYS A 5 -28.05 22.15 18.65
C CYS A 5 -26.72 22.69 19.17
N SER A 6 -25.90 21.82 19.74
CA SER A 6 -24.56 22.16 20.24
C SER A 6 -23.59 22.62 19.15
N ASN A 7 -23.85 22.27 17.89
CA ASN A 7 -22.98 22.61 16.76
C ASN A 7 -23.37 23.94 16.09
N CYS A 8 -24.67 24.19 15.85
CA CYS A 8 -25.11 25.37 15.10
C CYS A 8 -26.08 26.30 15.85
N GLY A 9 -26.44 25.99 17.10
CA GLY A 9 -27.35 26.81 17.91
C GLY A 9 -28.81 26.78 17.46
N ASN A 10 -29.19 25.99 16.44
CA ASN A 10 -30.56 25.92 15.98
C ASN A 10 -31.46 25.18 16.99
N GLN A 11 -32.72 25.61 17.11
CA GLN A 11 -33.69 24.95 17.96
C GLN A 11 -33.98 23.53 17.45
N LEU A 12 -34.00 22.57 18.36
CA LEU A 12 -34.24 21.17 18.11
C LEU A 12 -35.60 20.77 18.68
N ASN A 13 -36.32 19.94 17.92
CA ASN A 13 -37.56 19.34 18.38
C ASN A 13 -37.22 18.16 19.31
N ASP A 14 -38.04 17.92 20.33
CA ASP A 14 -37.73 16.93 21.39
C ASP A 14 -37.60 15.48 20.87
N GLU A 15 -38.09 15.19 19.67
CA GLU A 15 -38.03 13.87 18.99
C GLU A 15 -37.00 13.82 17.85
N SER A 16 -36.29 14.91 17.58
CA SER A 16 -35.37 14.99 16.44
C SER A 16 -34.03 14.30 16.72
N LYS A 17 -33.82 13.14 16.10
CA LYS A 17 -32.54 12.39 16.17
C LYS A 17 -31.38 13.14 15.51
N PHE A 18 -31.68 14.03 14.55
CA PHE A 18 -30.71 14.82 13.79
C PHE A 18 -31.17 16.28 13.66
N CYS A 19 -30.21 17.21 13.66
CA CYS A 19 -30.47 18.62 13.43
C CYS A 19 -30.84 18.86 11.96
N ALA A 20 -32.05 19.37 11.70
CA ALA A 20 -32.54 19.67 10.35
C ALA A 20 -31.71 20.75 9.60
N LYS A 21 -30.93 21.56 10.33
CA LYS A 21 -30.12 22.64 9.75
C LYS A 21 -28.70 22.22 9.39
N CYS A 22 -28.04 21.40 10.22
CA CYS A 22 -26.62 21.05 10.05
C CYS A 22 -26.35 19.55 9.97
N GLY A 23 -27.38 18.70 10.15
CA GLY A 23 -27.25 17.24 10.10
C GLY A 23 -26.61 16.59 11.34
N THR A 24 -26.23 17.38 12.36
CA THR A 24 -25.60 16.84 13.58
C THR A 24 -26.60 16.00 14.39
N ARG A 25 -26.21 14.81 14.82
CA ARG A 25 -27.05 13.90 15.60
C ARG A 25 -27.20 14.40 17.04
N VAL A 26 -28.42 14.34 17.59
CA VAL A 26 -28.79 14.96 18.87
C VAL A 26 -28.69 13.98 20.05
N ASP A 27 -28.69 12.67 19.76
CA ASP A 27 -28.84 11.60 20.76
C ASP A 27 -27.53 11.20 21.47
N ASP A 28 -26.38 11.77 21.12
CA ASP A 28 -25.08 11.32 21.64
C ASP A 28 -24.67 12.02 22.96
N VAL A 29 -25.63 12.17 23.89
CA VAL A 29 -25.35 12.46 25.32
C VAL A 29 -25.76 11.23 26.14
N GLY A 30 -25.01 10.14 25.93
CA GLY A 30 -25.21 8.86 26.61
C GLY A 30 -24.09 7.93 26.21
N GLY A 31 -22.96 8.01 26.92
CA GLY A 31 -21.75 7.28 26.61
C GLY A 31 -21.94 5.76 26.61
N GLN A 32 -21.91 5.17 25.42
CA GLN A 32 -21.36 3.84 25.19
C GLN A 32 -20.31 3.92 24.08
N PRO A 33 -19.11 3.32 24.27
CA PRO A 33 -17.97 3.48 23.39
C PRO A 33 -18.14 2.58 22.15
N GLY A 34 -18.93 3.05 21.19
CA GLY A 34 -18.99 2.51 19.84
C GLY A 34 -17.83 3.04 19.01
N THR A 35 -16.74 2.29 18.99
CA THR A 35 -15.59 2.44 18.09
C THR A 35 -14.87 3.80 18.17
N GLN A 36 -14.01 3.92 19.18
CA GLN A 36 -12.79 4.70 19.01
C GLN A 36 -11.93 4.04 17.92
N GLN A 37 -12.26 4.25 16.64
CA GLN A 37 -11.18 4.39 15.68
C GLN A 37 -10.57 5.76 15.93
N ASN A 38 -9.40 5.69 16.54
CA ASN A 38 -8.48 6.77 16.80
C ASN A 38 -8.58 7.86 15.72
N VAL A 39 -9.12 9.02 16.09
CA VAL A 39 -9.31 10.19 15.20
C VAL A 39 -7.97 10.83 14.80
N ASN A 40 -6.84 10.21 15.15
CA ASN A 40 -5.50 10.57 14.68
C ASN A 40 -4.96 9.61 13.60
N ALA A 41 -5.75 8.62 13.16
CA ALA A 41 -5.40 7.75 12.04
C ALA A 41 -6.08 8.24 10.74
N GLY A 42 -5.87 9.50 10.38
CA GLY A 42 -6.25 10.04 9.06
C GLY A 42 -4.99 10.20 8.20
N VAL A 43 -5.09 9.93 6.90
CA VAL A 43 -4.01 10.22 5.96
C VAL A 43 -4.16 11.67 5.47
N PHE A 44 -3.07 12.43 5.45
CA PHE A 44 -3.09 13.77 4.87
C PHE A 44 -3.12 13.66 3.34
N CYS A 45 -4.05 14.37 2.72
CA CYS A 45 -4.13 14.45 1.27
C CYS A 45 -2.91 15.20 0.72
N GLY A 46 -2.08 14.55 -0.10
CA GLY A 46 -0.92 15.19 -0.71
C GLY A 46 -1.24 16.32 -1.70
N LYS A 47 -2.51 16.52 -2.09
CA LYS A 47 -2.92 17.59 -3.03
C LYS A 47 -3.40 18.87 -2.33
N CYS A 48 -4.12 18.75 -1.23
CA CYS A 48 -4.72 19.91 -0.53
C CYS A 48 -4.36 19.99 0.96
N GLY A 49 -3.63 19.02 1.50
CA GLY A 49 -3.25 18.96 2.92
C GLY A 49 -4.40 18.62 3.88
N ALA A 50 -5.62 18.35 3.38
CA ALA A 50 -6.73 17.98 4.24
C ALA A 50 -6.51 16.61 4.90
N LEU A 51 -6.86 16.49 6.18
CA LEU A 51 -6.88 15.23 6.89
C LEU A 51 -8.06 14.39 6.40
N VAL A 52 -7.77 13.21 5.83
CA VAL A 52 -8.81 12.31 5.29
C VAL A 52 -8.91 11.05 6.15
N PRO A 53 -10.11 10.66 6.63
CA PRO A 53 -10.30 9.44 7.39
C PRO A 53 -9.90 8.17 6.61
N LEU A 54 -9.33 7.19 7.30
CA LEU A 54 -9.02 5.86 6.76
C LEU A 54 -10.29 5.18 6.23
N GLY A 55 -10.21 4.62 5.02
CA GLY A 55 -11.33 3.99 4.33
C GLY A 55 -11.86 4.80 3.14
N ASN A 56 -11.50 6.08 3.03
CA ASN A 56 -11.87 6.90 1.88
C ASN A 56 -10.89 6.72 0.72
N THR A 57 -11.38 6.28 -0.44
CA THR A 57 -10.59 6.16 -1.69
C THR A 57 -10.40 7.50 -2.40
N VAL A 58 -11.16 8.53 -1.99
CA VAL A 58 -11.15 9.88 -2.55
C VAL A 58 -11.20 10.90 -1.41
N CYS A 59 -10.42 11.97 -1.53
CA CYS A 59 -10.40 13.08 -0.61
C CYS A 59 -11.74 13.83 -0.66
N THR A 60 -12.40 13.92 0.47
CA THR A 60 -13.69 14.62 0.63
C THR A 60 -13.57 16.13 0.49
N SER A 61 -12.37 16.70 0.65
CA SER A 61 -12.15 18.15 0.58
C SER A 61 -11.80 18.65 -0.82
N CYS A 62 -11.10 17.86 -1.65
CA CYS A 62 -10.63 18.31 -2.97
C CYS A 62 -10.92 17.33 -4.13
N GLY A 63 -11.52 16.18 -3.84
CA GLY A 63 -11.82 15.16 -4.85
C GLY A 63 -10.62 14.38 -5.38
N ALA A 64 -9.41 14.56 -4.81
CA ALA A 64 -8.24 13.81 -5.21
C ALA A 64 -8.36 12.34 -4.79
N SER A 65 -8.07 11.40 -5.68
CA SER A 65 -7.98 9.98 -5.35
C SER A 65 -6.83 9.73 -4.35
N LEU A 66 -7.16 9.12 -3.21
CA LEU A 66 -6.22 8.79 -2.12
C LEU A 66 -5.58 7.41 -2.29
N ASN A 67 -5.72 6.82 -3.47
CA ASN A 67 -4.93 5.65 -3.88
C ASN A 67 -3.47 6.05 -4.15
N GLN A 68 -2.89 6.85 -3.26
CA GLN A 68 -1.46 6.98 -3.02
C GLN A 68 -1.14 5.80 -2.10
N ASP A 69 -0.77 4.61 -2.57
CA ASP A 69 0.59 4.27 -2.95
C ASP A 69 0.66 2.93 -3.71
N SER A 70 -0.44 2.49 -4.32
CA SER A 70 -0.49 1.18 -5.01
C SER A 70 0.55 1.04 -6.13
N HIS A 71 1.05 2.16 -6.67
CA HIS A 71 2.18 2.18 -7.61
C HIS A 71 3.53 1.90 -6.93
N LYS A 72 3.83 2.53 -5.79
CA LYS A 72 5.09 2.35 -5.06
C LYS A 72 5.15 0.97 -4.41
N THR A 73 4.04 0.52 -3.83
CA THR A 73 3.94 -0.80 -3.20
C THR A 73 4.16 -1.93 -4.22
N ALA A 74 3.60 -1.81 -5.42
CA ALA A 74 3.82 -2.80 -6.48
C ALA A 74 5.28 -2.84 -6.95
N ILE A 75 5.95 -1.69 -7.02
CA ILE A 75 7.38 -1.62 -7.36
C ILE A 75 8.22 -2.28 -6.27
N VAL A 76 8.01 -1.92 -5.00
CA VAL A 76 8.74 -2.49 -3.85
C VAL A 76 8.54 -4.00 -3.77
N LEU A 77 7.29 -4.48 -3.92
CA LEU A 77 6.98 -5.90 -3.95
C LEU A 77 7.66 -6.59 -5.13
N GLY A 78 7.70 -5.95 -6.31
CA GLY A 78 8.42 -6.45 -7.47
C GLY A 78 9.91 -6.65 -7.22
N TYR A 79 10.59 -5.69 -6.58
CA TYR A 79 11.99 -5.83 -6.21
C TYR A 79 12.21 -6.96 -5.20
N ILE A 80 11.39 -7.05 -4.14
CA ILE A 80 11.49 -8.11 -3.13
C ILE A 80 11.34 -9.49 -3.79
N CYS A 81 10.34 -9.66 -4.67
CA CYS A 81 10.12 -10.91 -5.40
C CYS A 81 11.25 -11.23 -6.39
N ALA A 82 11.93 -10.23 -6.96
CA ALA A 82 13.05 -10.46 -7.87
C ALA A 82 14.27 -11.09 -7.18
N PHE A 83 14.51 -10.78 -5.91
CA PHE A 83 15.59 -11.40 -5.14
C PHE A 83 15.23 -12.80 -4.62
N LEU A 84 13.97 -13.01 -4.20
CA LEU A 84 13.55 -14.28 -3.60
C LEU A 84 13.22 -15.36 -4.65
N PHE A 85 12.64 -14.95 -5.78
CA PHE A 85 12.11 -15.85 -6.80
C PHE A 85 12.38 -15.27 -8.18
N HIS A 86 13.55 -15.56 -8.75
CA HIS A 86 13.99 -15.07 -10.06
C HIS A 86 12.93 -15.14 -11.16
N ILE A 87 12.14 -16.22 -11.21
CA ILE A 87 11.06 -16.38 -12.20
C ILE A 87 9.89 -15.42 -11.91
N VAL A 88 9.50 -15.28 -10.65
CA VAL A 88 8.39 -14.39 -10.22
C VAL A 88 8.77 -12.92 -10.43
N GLY A 89 10.04 -12.57 -10.23
CA GLY A 89 10.57 -11.24 -10.52
C GLY A 89 10.36 -10.81 -11.97
N ILE A 90 10.59 -11.71 -12.93
CA ILE A 90 10.38 -11.44 -14.36
C ILE A 90 8.89 -11.22 -14.64
N ILE A 91 8.00 -12.06 -14.09
CA ILE A 91 6.54 -11.93 -14.27
C ILE A 91 6.04 -10.58 -13.72
N PHE A 92 6.50 -10.21 -12.52
CA PHE A 92 6.13 -8.93 -11.89
C PHE A 92 6.69 -7.73 -12.67
N GLY A 93 7.91 -7.86 -13.20
CA GLY A 93 8.51 -6.87 -14.09
C GLY A 93 7.67 -6.65 -15.36
N ILE A 94 7.22 -7.72 -16.02
CA ILE A 94 6.35 -7.63 -17.21
C ILE A 94 5.03 -6.95 -16.86
N TYR A 95 4.41 -7.29 -15.72
CA TYR A 95 3.19 -6.62 -15.24
C TYR A 95 3.39 -5.10 -15.08
N LEU A 96 4.53 -4.68 -14.55
CA LEU A 96 4.88 -3.26 -14.39
C LEU A 96 5.11 -2.56 -15.75
N LEU A 97 5.61 -3.26 -16.77
CA LEU A 97 5.74 -2.71 -18.14
C LEU A 97 4.39 -2.47 -18.83
N THR A 98 3.37 -3.26 -18.52
CA THR A 98 2.03 -3.13 -19.09
C THR A 98 1.25 -1.94 -18.53
N ARG A 99 1.76 -1.27 -17.48
CA ARG A 99 1.06 -0.17 -16.80
C ARG A 99 1.24 1.16 -17.53
N ASP A 100 0.18 1.96 -17.67
CA ASP A 100 0.19 3.20 -18.49
C ASP A 100 1.16 4.28 -18.01
N ASN A 101 1.49 4.29 -16.72
CA ASN A 101 2.34 5.31 -16.13
C ASN A 101 3.82 5.15 -16.57
N PRO A 102 4.41 6.13 -17.29
CA PRO A 102 5.76 6.03 -17.84
C PRO A 102 6.85 5.87 -16.78
N ASP A 103 6.65 6.40 -15.57
CA ASP A 103 7.64 6.26 -14.48
C ASP A 103 7.75 4.80 -14.02
N VAL A 104 6.65 4.07 -14.06
CA VAL A 104 6.56 2.70 -13.55
C VAL A 104 7.06 1.70 -14.58
N LYS A 105 6.93 2.02 -15.87
CA LYS A 105 7.55 1.26 -16.97
C LYS A 105 9.07 1.22 -16.85
N LYS A 106 9.71 2.36 -16.50
CA LYS A 106 11.17 2.42 -16.28
C LYS A 106 11.60 1.50 -15.15
N HIS A 107 10.86 1.51 -14.03
CA HIS A 107 11.13 0.58 -12.92
C HIS A 107 10.89 -0.88 -13.30
N GLY A 108 9.85 -1.18 -14.08
CA GLY A 108 9.59 -2.52 -14.60
C GLY A 108 10.75 -3.06 -15.44
N ALA A 109 11.28 -2.24 -16.35
CA ALA A 109 12.44 -2.62 -17.17
C ALA A 109 13.70 -2.89 -16.33
N ILE A 110 13.95 -2.08 -15.30
CA ILE A 110 15.08 -2.27 -14.38
C ILE A 110 14.93 -3.57 -13.58
N ILE A 111 13.72 -3.88 -13.07
CA ILE A 111 13.45 -5.12 -12.32
C ILE A 111 13.74 -6.34 -13.20
N ILE A 112 13.30 -6.34 -14.46
CA ILE A 112 13.60 -7.43 -15.40
C ILE A 112 15.11 -7.55 -15.62
N ALA A 113 15.80 -6.44 -15.87
CA ALA A 113 17.25 -6.46 -16.10
C ALA A 113 18.02 -7.04 -14.90
N ILE A 114 17.69 -6.61 -13.68
CA ILE A 114 18.28 -7.14 -12.45
C ILE A 114 17.98 -8.63 -12.30
N SER A 115 16.73 -9.04 -12.53
CA SER A 115 16.32 -10.44 -12.42
C SER A 115 17.09 -11.34 -13.39
N VAL A 116 17.31 -10.89 -14.63
CA VAL A 116 18.09 -11.62 -15.64
C VAL A 116 19.56 -11.74 -15.22
N VAL A 117 20.17 -10.64 -14.76
CA VAL A 117 21.56 -10.65 -14.27
C VAL A 117 21.72 -11.61 -13.09
N MET A 118 20.80 -11.58 -12.14
CA MET A 118 20.82 -12.47 -10.97
C MET A 118 20.69 -13.96 -11.35
N VAL A 119 19.87 -14.29 -12.36
CA VAL A 119 19.78 -15.67 -12.89
C VAL A 119 21.13 -16.12 -13.46
N VAL A 120 21.76 -15.27 -14.27
CA VAL A 120 23.04 -15.58 -14.91
C VAL A 120 24.14 -15.77 -13.85
N VAL A 121 24.24 -14.86 -12.89
CA VAL A 121 25.20 -14.96 -11.78
C VAL A 121 24.96 -16.22 -10.95
N SER A 122 23.69 -16.53 -10.64
CA SER A 122 23.33 -17.75 -9.90
C SER A 122 23.74 -19.02 -10.65
N PHE A 123 23.57 -19.05 -11.97
CA PHE A 123 24.02 -20.16 -12.80
C PHE A 123 25.53 -20.38 -12.74
N PHE A 124 26.32 -19.30 -12.88
CA PHE A 124 27.78 -19.39 -12.76
C PHE A 124 28.23 -19.83 -11.35
N ILE A 125 27.58 -19.34 -10.30
CA ILE A 125 27.88 -19.75 -8.93
C ILE A 125 27.57 -21.24 -8.72
N ILE A 126 26.40 -21.72 -9.17
CA ILE A 126 26.00 -23.12 -9.02
C ILE A 126 26.96 -24.05 -9.78
N THR A 127 27.30 -23.70 -11.02
CA THR A 127 28.25 -24.48 -11.83
C THR A 127 29.65 -24.50 -11.21
N TYR A 128 30.13 -23.37 -10.71
CA TYR A 128 31.39 -23.28 -9.98
C TYR A 128 31.41 -24.16 -8.72
N VAL A 129 30.36 -24.06 -7.88
CA VAL A 129 30.25 -24.87 -6.66
C VAL A 129 30.18 -26.37 -6.99
N ALA A 130 29.42 -26.74 -8.03
CA ALA A 130 29.35 -28.13 -8.48
C ALA A 130 30.70 -28.65 -8.99
N TYR A 131 31.46 -27.81 -9.70
CA TYR A 131 32.81 -28.13 -10.17
C TYR A 131 33.80 -28.33 -9.01
N VAL A 132 33.83 -27.42 -8.04
CA VAL A 132 34.68 -27.58 -6.85
C VAL A 132 34.28 -28.80 -6.02
N GLY A 133 32.97 -29.06 -5.90
CA GLY A 133 32.43 -30.22 -5.20
C GLY A 133 32.73 -31.56 -5.89
N SER A 134 32.81 -31.60 -7.22
CA SER A 134 33.22 -32.82 -7.93
C SER A 134 34.72 -33.08 -7.80
N MET A 135 35.54 -32.02 -7.81
CA MET A 135 36.99 -32.13 -7.60
C MET A 135 37.34 -32.63 -6.19
N SER A 136 36.66 -32.12 -5.16
CA SER A 136 36.89 -32.57 -3.78
C SER A 136 36.48 -34.03 -3.56
N ARG A 137 35.35 -34.46 -4.16
CA ARG A 137 34.95 -35.87 -4.16
C ARG A 137 35.96 -36.76 -4.88
N TYR A 138 36.48 -36.34 -6.03
CA TYR A 138 37.51 -37.11 -6.75
C TYR A 138 38.75 -37.30 -5.88
N SER A 139 39.25 -36.25 -5.22
CA SER A 139 40.41 -36.36 -4.33
C SER A 139 40.20 -37.33 -3.14
N TYR A 140 38.97 -37.49 -2.65
CA TYR A 140 38.66 -38.41 -1.54
C TYR A 140 38.67 -39.89 -1.95
N TYR A 141 38.40 -40.22 -3.22
CA TYR A 141 38.39 -41.62 -3.67
C TYR A 141 39.77 -42.17 -4.03
N TYR A 142 40.76 -41.30 -4.23
CA TYR A 142 42.11 -41.67 -4.70
C TYR A 142 43.22 -41.53 -3.63
N TYR A 143 42.85 -41.19 -2.39
CA TYR A 143 43.70 -41.22 -1.19
C TYR A 143 43.04 -42.08 -0.12
#